data_AF-A0AAI9EBM6-F1
#
_entry.id   AF-A0AAI9EBM6-F1
#
_cell.length_a   1.000
_cell.length_b   1.000
_cell.length_c   1.000
_cell.angle_alpha   90.00
_cell.angle_beta   90.00
_cell.angle_gamma   90.00
#
_symmetry.space_group_name_H-M   'P 1'
#
loop_
_entity.id
_entity.type
_entity.pdbx_description
1 polymer ?
#
loop_
_entity_poly.entity_id
_entity_poly.type
_entity_poly.pdbx_seq_one_letter_code
_entity_poly.pdbx_strand_id
1 'polypeptide(L)'
;MAKPQVLLLGKIDHAHEKWNSLSEIAELLEPKARNREAFIAECHSGALDNVVAVYRTFGSVEITGLWDAELIRALPESVRFCAHNGAGYDQVDV
;
A
#
# COMPACT_ATOMS: atom_id res chain seq x y z
N MET A 1 -18.65 12.02 6.64
CA MET A 1 -17.19 11.91 6.47
C MET A 1 -16.94 11.17 5.15
N ALA A 2 -15.87 11.49 4.42
CA ALA A 2 -15.48 10.73 3.24
C ALA A 2 -15.03 9.31 3.66
N LYS A 3 -15.15 8.33 2.76
CA LYS A 3 -14.62 6.98 3.00
C LYS A 3 -13.10 7.06 3.13
N PRO A 4 -12.47 6.29 4.04
CA PRO A 4 -11.01 6.14 4.05
C PRO A 4 -10.52 5.48 2.76
N GLN A 5 -9.24 5.64 2.42
CA GLN A 5 -8.65 4.98 1.26
C GLN A 5 -7.82 3.76 1.67
N VAL A 6 -7.81 2.73 0.83
CA VAL A 6 -6.99 1.52 0.98
C VAL A 6 -6.14 1.35 -0.27
N LEU A 7 -4.83 1.18 -0.09
CA LEU A 7 -3.88 1.02 -1.18
C LEU A 7 -3.53 -0.45 -1.40
N LEU A 8 -3.68 -0.92 -2.64
CA LEU A 8 -3.20 -2.22 -3.10
C LEU A 8 -1.79 -2.08 -3.68
N LEU A 9 -0.82 -2.75 -3.07
CA LEU A 9 0.52 -2.92 -3.58
C LEU A 9 0.73 -4.36 -4.07
N GLY A 10 0.78 -4.52 -5.39
CA GLY A 10 0.93 -5.83 -6.04
C GLY A 10 -0.36 -6.26 -6.72
N LYS A 11 -0.58 -7.57 -6.81
CA LYS A 11 -1.73 -8.17 -7.49
C LYS A 11 -2.51 -9.08 -6.56
N ILE A 12 -3.81 -9.17 -6.79
CA ILE A 12 -4.67 -10.17 -6.18
C ILE A 12 -4.92 -11.22 -7.26
N ASP A 13 -4.60 -12.49 -6.99
CA ASP A 13 -4.76 -13.55 -7.99
C ASP A 13 -6.11 -14.27 -7.91
N HIS A 14 -6.75 -14.25 -6.75
CA HIS A 14 -7.95 -15.07 -6.47
C HIS A 14 -9.08 -14.28 -5.79
N ALA A 15 -8.79 -13.57 -4.70
CA ALA A 15 -9.80 -13.00 -3.81
C ALA A 15 -10.39 -11.65 -4.31
N HIS A 16 -10.61 -11.51 -5.62
CA HIS A 16 -11.09 -10.27 -6.24
C HIS A 16 -12.44 -9.81 -5.68
N GLU A 17 -13.39 -10.72 -5.51
CA GLU A 17 -14.71 -10.37 -4.95
C GLU A 17 -14.60 -9.81 -3.53
N LYS A 18 -13.74 -10.41 -2.70
CA LYS A 18 -13.49 -9.93 -1.33
C LYS A 18 -12.79 -8.59 -1.31
N TRP A 19 -11.78 -8.40 -2.16
CA TRP A 19 -11.15 -7.09 -2.32
C TRP A 19 -12.16 -6.02 -2.73
N ASN A 20 -12.95 -6.28 -3.78
CA ASN A 20 -13.94 -5.34 -4.29
C ASN A 20 -15.04 -5.04 -3.27
N SER A 21 -15.41 -6.00 -2.39
CA SER A 21 -16.38 -5.74 -1.32
C SER A 21 -15.92 -4.68 -0.30
N LEU A 22 -14.61 -4.45 -0.17
CA LEU A 22 -14.09 -3.36 0.67
C LEU A 22 -14.50 -1.97 0.16
N SER A 23 -14.90 -1.85 -1.12
CA SER A 23 -15.41 -0.59 -1.69
C SER A 23 -16.67 -0.08 -0.99
N GLU A 24 -17.39 -0.95 -0.27
CA GLU A 24 -18.53 -0.57 0.57
C GLU A 24 -18.11 0.40 1.68
N ILE A 25 -16.91 0.23 2.23
CA ILE A 25 -16.40 0.97 3.40
C ILE A 25 -15.17 1.83 3.12
N ALA A 26 -14.49 1.63 1.99
CA ALA A 26 -13.28 2.36 1.61
C ALA A 26 -13.25 2.70 0.10
N GLU A 27 -12.40 3.64 -0.29
CA GLU A 27 -11.99 3.80 -1.70
C GLU A 27 -10.74 2.94 -1.95
N LEU A 28 -10.75 2.15 -3.03
CA LEU A 28 -9.68 1.22 -3.35
C LEU A 28 -8.76 1.84 -4.40
N LEU A 29 -7.47 1.95 -4.07
CA LEU A 29 -6.46 2.58 -4.90
C LEU A 29 -5.36 1.60 -5.28
N GLU A 30 -4.73 1.86 -6.42
CA GLU A 30 -3.44 1.29 -6.81
C GLU A 30 -2.46 2.44 -7.05
N PRO A 31 -1.16 2.28 -6.73
CA PRO A 31 -0.18 3.32 -7.00
C PRO A 31 -0.01 3.50 -8.51
N LYS A 32 0.39 4.69 -8.95
CA LYS A 32 0.87 4.91 -10.32
C LYS A 32 2.33 4.48 -10.45
N ALA A 33 3.10 4.55 -9.38
CA ALA A 33 4.49 4.15 -9.34
C ALA A 33 4.71 2.67 -9.69
N ARG A 34 5.84 2.38 -10.34
CA ARG A 34 6.27 1.03 -10.73
C ARG A 34 7.69 0.70 -10.28
N ASN A 35 8.29 1.57 -9.46
CA ASN A 35 9.59 1.41 -8.84
C ASN A 35 9.66 2.29 -7.57
N ARG A 36 10.68 2.02 -6.74
CA ARG A 36 10.82 2.64 -5.42
C ARG A 36 10.87 4.17 -5.46
N GLU A 37 11.71 4.73 -6.31
CA GLU A 37 11.89 6.18 -6.43
C GLU A 37 10.56 6.86 -6.77
N ALA A 38 9.85 6.31 -7.76
CA ALA A 38 8.53 6.81 -8.16
C ALA A 38 7.50 6.66 -7.03
N PHE A 39 7.57 5.59 -6.23
CA PHE A 39 6.61 5.37 -5.14
C PHE A 39 6.83 6.34 -3.99
N ILE A 40 8.09 6.59 -3.62
CA ILE A 40 8.45 7.63 -2.63
C ILE A 40 7.99 9.00 -3.11
N ALA A 41 8.23 9.34 -4.38
CA ALA A 41 7.76 10.60 -4.96
C ALA A 41 6.22 10.70 -4.97
N GLU A 42 5.52 9.60 -5.26
CA GLU A 42 4.05 9.55 -5.20
C GLU A 42 3.52 9.75 -3.79
N CYS A 43 4.16 9.17 -2.76
CA CYS A 43 3.80 9.41 -1.36
C CYS A 43 3.96 10.89 -0.99
N HIS A 44 5.04 11.54 -1.41
CA HIS A 44 5.27 12.97 -1.15
C HIS A 44 4.38 13.92 -1.97
N SER A 45 3.69 13.42 -3.01
CA SER A 45 2.85 14.26 -3.87
C SER A 45 1.49 14.64 -3.25
N GLY A 46 1.13 14.01 -2.14
CA GLY A 46 -0.18 14.13 -1.51
C GLY A 46 -1.27 13.22 -2.09
N ALA A 47 -0.96 12.48 -3.17
CA ALA A 47 -1.91 11.60 -3.84
C ALA A 47 -2.44 10.45 -2.97
N LEU A 48 -1.68 10.09 -1.92
CA LEU A 48 -1.98 8.97 -1.03
C LEU A 48 -2.34 9.44 0.40
N ASP A 49 -2.55 10.74 0.62
CA ASP A 49 -2.69 11.32 1.97
C ASP A 49 -3.89 10.82 2.78
N ASN A 50 -4.91 10.24 2.14
CA ASN A 50 -6.07 9.66 2.84
C ASN A 50 -6.01 8.12 2.94
N VAL A 51 -4.88 7.50 2.57
CA VAL A 51 -4.67 6.05 2.69
C VAL A 51 -4.47 5.68 4.15
N VAL A 52 -5.41 4.92 4.72
CA VAL A 52 -5.34 4.47 6.11
C VAL A 52 -4.79 3.06 6.27
N ALA A 53 -4.91 2.25 5.23
CA ALA A 53 -4.44 0.88 5.22
C ALA A 53 -3.83 0.52 3.87
N VAL A 54 -2.80 -0.30 3.93
CA VAL A 54 -2.11 -0.85 2.76
C VAL A 54 -2.26 -2.35 2.79
N TYR A 55 -2.67 -2.96 1.68
CA TYR A 55 -2.50 -4.38 1.45
C TYR A 55 -1.32 -4.57 0.50
N ARG A 56 -0.33 -5.37 0.90
CA ARG A 56 0.85 -5.65 0.08
C ARG A 56 1.06 -7.14 -0.11
N THR A 57 1.58 -7.53 -1.27
CA THR A 57 2.05 -8.90 -1.51
C THR A 57 3.56 -8.99 -1.42
N PHE A 58 4.09 -10.20 -1.25
CA PHE A 58 5.54 -10.44 -1.29
C PHE A 58 6.21 -9.89 -2.57
N GLY A 59 5.54 -10.00 -3.73
CA GLY A 59 6.04 -9.48 -5.01
C GLY A 59 5.99 -7.95 -5.13
N SER A 60 5.29 -7.24 -4.23
CA SER A 60 5.19 -5.77 -4.29
C SER A 60 6.52 -5.07 -4.05
N VAL A 61 7.55 -5.79 -3.60
CA VAL A 61 8.92 -5.29 -3.46
C VAL A 61 9.46 -4.70 -4.78
N GLU A 62 8.97 -5.16 -5.93
CA GLU A 62 9.33 -4.57 -7.23
C GLU A 62 8.85 -3.11 -7.37
N ILE A 63 7.73 -2.76 -6.70
CA ILE A 63 7.16 -1.41 -6.73
C ILE A 63 7.79 -0.54 -5.65
N THR A 64 7.92 -1.03 -4.42
CA THR A 64 8.29 -0.19 -3.28
C THR A 64 9.74 -0.32 -2.85
N GLY A 65 10.45 -1.37 -3.27
CA GLY A 65 11.62 -1.84 -2.55
C GLY A 65 11.26 -2.30 -1.13
N LEU A 66 12.27 -2.37 -0.27
CA LEU A 66 12.10 -2.76 1.13
C LEU A 66 11.30 -1.70 1.90
N TRP A 67 10.47 -2.15 2.83
CA TRP A 67 9.81 -1.29 3.82
C TRP A 67 10.77 -1.03 4.97
N ASP A 68 11.83 -0.28 4.66
CA ASP A 68 12.85 0.19 5.59
C ASP A 68 12.50 1.60 6.12
N ALA A 69 13.35 2.11 7.01
CA ALA A 69 13.14 3.41 7.63
C ALA A 69 13.01 4.58 6.64
N GLU A 70 13.60 4.51 5.44
CA GLU A 70 13.42 5.55 4.41
C GLU A 70 11.99 5.50 3.87
N LEU A 71 11.52 4.32 3.45
CA LEU A 71 10.18 4.19 2.91
C LEU A 71 9.12 4.51 3.97
N ILE A 72 9.29 4.02 5.19
CA ILE A 72 8.36 4.28 6.29
C ILE A 72 8.22 5.79 6.57
N ARG A 73 9.32 6.55 6.50
CA ARG A 73 9.27 8.02 6.64
C ARG A 73 8.59 8.73 5.47
N ALA A 74 8.60 8.14 4.29
CA ALA A 74 7.95 8.70 3.11
C ALA A 74 6.45 8.42 3.06
N LEU A 75 5.98 7.35 3.72
CA LEU A 75 4.56 7.00 3.75
C LEU A 75 3.72 8.14 4.38
N PRO A 76 2.48 8.35 3.90
CA PRO A 76 1.58 9.31 4.52
C PRO A 76 1.31 9.02 6.00
N GLU A 77 1.25 10.06 6.84
CA GLU A 77 0.96 9.93 8.29
C GLU A 77 -0.39 9.26 8.59
N SER A 78 -1.30 9.26 7.62
CA SER A 78 -2.61 8.63 7.72
C SER A 78 -2.55 7.10 7.69
N VAL A 79 -1.46 6.49 7.21
CA VAL A 79 -1.29 5.04 7.15
C VAL A 79 -1.16 4.48 8.56
N ARG A 80 -2.09 3.59 8.94
CA ARG A 80 -2.13 2.95 10.26
C ARG A 80 -1.87 1.45 10.22
N PHE A 81 -2.13 0.81 9.09
CA PHE A 81 -2.09 -0.64 8.95
C PHE A 81 -1.39 -1.04 7.65
N CYS A 82 -0.55 -2.07 7.74
CA CYS A 82 -0.02 -2.80 6.59
C CYS A 82 -0.38 -4.27 6.72
N ALA A 83 -1.27 -4.75 5.85
CA ALA A 83 -1.64 -6.16 5.73
C ALA A 83 -0.71 -6.83 4.71
N HIS A 84 0.25 -7.60 5.20
CA HIS A 84 1.21 -8.31 4.37
C HIS A 84 0.71 -9.71 3.98
N ASN A 85 0.70 -10.01 2.69
CA ASN A 85 0.50 -11.36 2.18
C ASN A 85 1.85 -12.05 1.93
N GLY A 86 2.23 -12.86 2.90
CA GLY A 86 3.40 -13.73 2.91
C GLY A 86 3.70 -14.14 4.35
N ALA A 87 4.17 -15.38 4.55
CA ALA A 87 4.56 -15.85 5.89
C ALA A 87 5.83 -15.15 6.38
N GLY A 88 6.82 -15.02 5.49
CA GLY A 88 8.04 -14.25 5.72
C GLY A 88 7.84 -12.77 5.38
N TYR A 89 8.39 -11.91 6.23
CA TYR A 89 8.30 -10.46 6.12
C TYR A 89 9.68 -9.80 6.30
N ASP A 90 10.76 -10.48 5.91
CA ASP A 90 12.13 -9.95 5.92
C ASP A 90 12.31 -8.70 5.04
N GLN A 91 11.31 -8.38 4.21
CA GLN A 91 11.24 -7.16 3.41
C GLN A 91 10.73 -5.93 4.19
N VAL A 92 10.36 -6.09 5.46
CA VAL A 92 9.77 -5.06 6.32
C VAL A 92 10.60 -4.93 7.60
N ASP A 93 10.99 -3.69 7.91
CA ASP A 93 11.60 -3.31 9.19
C ASP A 93 10.48 -3.04 10.21
N VAL A 94 10.31 -3.93 11.21
CA VAL A 94 9.17 -3.97 12.16
C VAL A 94 9.46 -3.19 13.43
#